data_AF-A0A951H9Q1-F1
#
_entry.id   AF-A0A951H9Q1-F1
#
_cell.length_a   1.000
_cell.length_b   1.000
_cell.length_c   1.000
_cell.angle_alpha   90.00
_cell.angle_beta   90.00
_cell.angle_gamma   90.00
#
_symmetry.space_group_name_H-M   'P 1'
#
loop_
_entity.id
_entity.type
_entity.pdbx_description
1 polymer ?
#
loop_
_entity_poly.entity_id
_entity_poly.type
_entity_poly.pdbx_seq_one_letter_code
_entity_poly.pdbx_strand_id
1 'polypeptide(L)' 'MRAPYTQLYVHLVWATWDRLPLITSTIESKLYTVISAKCRELKCELLAMAGIWIMCIC' A
#
# COMPACT_ATOMS: atom_id res chain seq x y z
N MET A 1 -6.53 31.86 10.15
CA MET A 1 -5.65 31.82 8.97
C MET A 1 -5.81 30.45 8.34
N ARG A 2 -6.30 30.32 7.11
CA ARG A 2 -6.39 29.01 6.43
C ARG A 2 -5.03 28.72 5.79
N ALA A 3 -4.37 27.66 6.23
CA ALA A 3 -3.17 27.15 5.57
C ALA A 3 -3.56 26.44 4.26
N PRO A 4 -2.69 26.42 3.24
CA PRO A 4 -2.91 25.58 2.07
C PRO A 4 -3.05 24.12 2.49
N TYR A 5 -4.04 23.43 1.92
CA TYR A 5 -4.38 22.04 2.21
C TYR A 5 -4.31 21.24 0.91
N THR A 6 -3.70 20.06 0.96
CA THR A 6 -3.63 19.11 -0.15
C THR A 6 -3.80 17.71 0.42
N GLN A 7 -4.54 16.89 -0.31
CA GLN A 7 -4.85 15.51 0.04
C GLN A 7 -4.83 14.70 -1.25
N LEU A 8 -3.89 13.78 -1.35
CA LEU A 8 -3.62 12.96 -2.52
C LEU A 8 -3.97 11.51 -2.20
N TYR A 9 -4.93 10.98 -2.96
CA TYR A 9 -5.29 9.57 -2.91
C TYR A 9 -4.59 8.82 -4.05
N VAL A 10 -3.88 7.76 -3.72
CA VAL A 10 -3.14 6.94 -4.69
C VAL A 10 -3.63 5.51 -4.64
N HIS A 11 -4.15 5.04 -5.77
CA HIS A 11 -4.44 3.63 -6.01
C HIS A 11 -3.27 3.02 -6.79
N LEU A 12 -2.50 2.16 -6.14
CA LEU A 12 -1.35 1.49 -6.74
C LEU A 12 -1.67 0.00 -6.97
N VAL A 13 -1.41 -0.48 -8.19
CA VAL A 13 -1.53 -1.89 -8.57
C VAL A 13 -0.19 -2.38 -9.08
N TRP A 14 0.25 -3.56 -8.64
CA TRP A 14 1.52 -4.16 -9.03
C TRP A 14 1.35 -5.67 -9.29
N ALA A 15 2.44 -6.37 -9.60
CA ALA A 15 2.44 -7.82 -9.74
C ALA A 15 3.82 -8.39 -9.41
N THR A 16 3.88 -9.69 -9.10
CA THR A 16 5.13 -10.44 -9.02
C THR A 16 5.79 -10.56 -10.39
N TRP A 17 7.10 -10.81 -10.40
CA TRP A 17 7.84 -11.16 -11.62
C TRP A 17 7.15 -12.33 -12.33
N ASP A 18 7.00 -12.20 -13.66
CA ASP A 18 6.29 -13.14 -14.53
C ASP A 18 4.87 -13.53 -14.05
N ARG A 19 4.25 -12.70 -13.20
CA ARG A 19 2.94 -12.97 -12.58
C ARG A 19 2.88 -14.31 -11.84
N LEU A 20 4.02 -14.80 -11.35
CA LEU A 20 4.07 -16.04 -10.59
C LEU A 20 3.19 -15.93 -9.33
N PRO A 21 2.39 -16.96 -8.99
CA PRO A 21 1.46 -16.93 -7.86
C PRO A 21 2.18 -17.15 -6.52
N LEU A 22 3.17 -16.31 -6.21
CA LEU A 22 4.04 -16.43 -5.03
C LEU A 22 3.43 -15.81 -3.77
N ILE A 23 2.37 -15.00 -3.91
CA ILE A 23 1.64 -14.41 -2.79
C ILE A 23 0.64 -15.45 -2.29
N THR A 24 1.13 -16.39 -1.48
CA THR A 24 0.31 -17.35 -0.73
C THR A 24 -0.21 -16.70 0.55
N SER A 25 -1.20 -17.30 1.20
CA SER A 25 -1.77 -16.79 2.47
C SER A 25 -0.71 -16.55 3.56
N THR A 26 0.33 -17.39 3.61
CA THR A 26 1.45 -17.23 4.56
C THR A 26 2.34 -16.02 4.24
N ILE A 27 2.52 -15.70 2.96
CA ILE A 27 3.30 -14.54 2.51
C ILE A 27 2.47 -13.26 2.57
N GLU A 28 1.18 -13.33 2.27
CA GLU A 28 0.26 -12.19 2.23
C GLU A 28 0.25 -11.43 3.56
N SER A 29 0.13 -12.13 4.70
CA SER A 29 0.16 -11.49 6.01
C SER A 29 1.46 -10.70 6.26
N LYS A 30 2.61 -11.28 5.89
CA LYS A 30 3.93 -10.62 6.03
C LYS A 30 4.05 -9.43 5.08
N LEU A 31 3.58 -9.59 3.85
CA LEU A 31 3.58 -8.55 2.82
C LEU A 31 2.76 -7.34 3.28
N TYR A 32 1.60 -7.57 3.90
CA TYR A 32 0.75 -6.50 4.43
C TYR A 32 1.44 -5.74 5.57
N THR A 33 2.13 -6.45 6.47
CA THR A 33 2.93 -5.81 7.53
C THR A 33 4.03 -4.93 6.94
N VAL A 34 4.78 -5.43 5.96
CA VAL A 34 5.88 -4.69 5.33
C VAL A 34 5.37 -3.45 4.60
N ILE A 35 4.30 -3.58 3.83
CA ILE A 35 3.70 -2.45 3.09
C ILE A 35 3.13 -1.41 4.05
N SER A 36 2.42 -1.82 5.10
CA SER A 36 1.92 -0.89 6.12
C SER A 36 3.05 -0.14 6.82
N ALA A 37 4.14 -0.83 7.16
CA ALA A 37 5.32 -0.19 7.73
C ALA A 37 5.94 0.84 6.76
N LYS A 38 5.99 0.54 5.47
CA LYS A 38 6.50 1.47 4.44
C LYS A 38 5.59 2.67 4.22
N CYS A 39 4.27 2.51 4.21
CA CYS A 39 3.34 3.65 4.17
C CYS A 39 3.57 4.59 5.35
N ARG A 40 3.71 4.05 6.57
CA ARG A 40 3.99 4.84 7.77
C ARG A 40 5.33 5.58 7.69
N GLU A 41 6.38 4.92 7.21
CA GLU A 41 7.70 5.53 6.98
C GLU A 41 7.61 6.72 5.99
N LEU A 42 6.80 6.58 4.94
CA LEU A 42 6.55 7.61 3.93
C LEU A 42 5.53 8.65 4.37
N LYS A 43 5.03 8.59 5.61
CA LYS A 43 3.96 9.46 6.14
C LYS A 43 2.66 9.41 5.35
N CYS A 44 2.38 8.28 4.69
CA CYS A 44 1.11 8.02 4.05
C CYS A 44 0.29 7.04 4.91
N GLU A 45 -1.02 7.25 4.98
CA GLU A 45 -1.93 6.34 5.64
C GLU A 45 -2.45 5.30 4.65
N LEU A 46 -2.35 4.02 5.01
CA LEU A 46 -2.86 2.91 4.20
C LEU A 46 -4.37 2.78 4.44
N LEU A 47 -5.16 3.06 3.42
CA LEU A 47 -6.62 3.03 3.47
C LEU A 47 -7.19 1.64 3.14
N ALA A 48 -6.60 0.97 2.16
CA ALA A 48 -7.03 -0.38 1.75
C ALA A 48 -5.85 -1.16 1.16
N MET A 49 -5.90 -2.48 1.29
CA MET A 49 -4.94 -3.39 0.70
C MET A 49 -5.58 -4.76 0.47
N ALA A 50 -5.32 -5.35 -0.69
CA ALA A 50 -5.66 -6.75 -0.97
C ALA A 50 -4.70 -7.32 -2.00
N GLY A 51 -4.03 -8.44 -1.69
CA GLY A 51 -3.06 -9.10 -2.57
C GLY A 51 -2.05 -8.12 -3.20
N ILE A 52 -2.28 -7.78 -4.47
CA ILE A 52 -1.42 -6.98 -5.34
C ILE A 52 -1.80 -5.50 -5.50
N TRP A 53 -2.81 -5.00 -4.77
CA TRP A 53 -3.20 -3.59 -4.85
C TRP A 53 -3.32 -2.94 -3.47
N ILE A 54 -2.99 -1.65 -3.43
CA ILE A 54 -3.03 -0.80 -2.24
C ILE A 54 -3.66 0.55 -2.57
N MET A 55 -4.33 1.12 -1.58
CA MET A 55 -4.82 2.50 -1.60
C MET A 55 -4.22 3.23 -0.40
N CYS A 56 -3.59 4.37 -0.64
CA CYS A 56 -3.09 5.23 0.43
C CYS A 56 -3.48 6.69 0.24
N ILE A 57 -3.40 7.43 1.33
CA ILE A 57 -3.54 8.87 1.39
C ILE A 57 -2.23 9.49 1.87
N CYS A 58 -1.76 10.48 1.12
CA CYS A 58 -0.70 11.40 1.46
C CYS A 58 -1.24 12.84 1.27
#